data_AF-A0A1U9P5D9-F1
#
_entry.id   AF-A0A1U9P5D9-F1
#
_cell.length_a   1.000
_cell.length_b   1.000
_cell.length_c   1.000
_cell.angle_alpha   90.00
_cell.angle_beta   90.00
_cell.angle_gamma   90.00
#
_symmetry.space_group_name_H-M   'P 1'
#
loop_
_entity.id
_entity.type
_entity.pdbx_description
1 polymer ?
#
loop_
_entity_poly.entity_id
_entity_poly.type
_entity_poly.pdbx_seq_one_letter_code
_entity_poly.pdbx_strand_id
1 'polypeptide(L)'
;MAVIHRTTMSPGKLELIAAWLPSKPWYRGTDAPLLAKAGGFRLDDPEGEVGIEFMVVTDTSGDAPVDYLVPMTYRGAPLASAEDGLIGTSEHGVLGRRWIYDGTHDGVLVEQLLALLAGRTTAQDQNTSGAPDPTVEVRSEGPGVPHGLTGPGTVTDTEDATLVTVGPVAQEGPVSTLTLCRVLRPGPAPEGDGAAGRVLAGWSAPDGSRQHGPFAHLAASER
;
A
#
# COMPACT_ATOMS: atom_id res chain seq x y z
N MET A 1 1.98 11.75 -13.69
CA MET A 1 3.21 10.96 -13.49
C MET A 1 4.02 11.54 -12.36
N ALA A 2 4.31 10.74 -11.34
CA ALA A 2 5.08 11.15 -10.18
C ALA A 2 6.59 11.26 -10.52
N VAL A 3 7.21 12.34 -10.06
CA VAL A 3 8.66 12.57 -10.21
C VAL A 3 9.37 12.16 -8.92
N ILE A 4 10.46 11.40 -9.04
CA ILE A 4 11.31 11.02 -7.92
C ILE A 4 12.38 12.09 -7.75
N HIS A 5 12.29 12.86 -6.67
CA HIS A 5 13.34 13.79 -6.29
C HIS A 5 14.42 13.07 -5.49
N ARG A 6 15.67 13.14 -5.96
CA ARG A 6 16.83 12.74 -5.18
C ARG A 6 17.18 13.86 -4.18
N THR A 7 16.51 13.83 -3.04
CA THR A 7 16.69 14.81 -1.96
C THR A 7 16.56 14.14 -0.59
N THR A 8 16.85 14.89 0.46
CA THR A 8 16.64 14.47 1.84
C THR A 8 15.18 14.64 2.28
N MET A 9 14.80 13.80 3.24
CA MET A 9 13.56 13.87 4.02
C MET A 9 13.93 13.82 5.50
N SER A 10 13.32 14.66 6.33
CA SER A 10 13.54 14.64 7.79
C SER A 10 12.24 14.89 8.55
N PRO A 11 11.78 13.94 9.40
CA PRO A 11 12.31 12.58 9.57
C PRO A 11 12.25 11.76 8.27
N GLY A 12 13.11 10.75 8.16
CA GLY A 12 13.13 9.83 7.03
C GLY A 12 11.93 8.87 7.04
N LYS A 13 11.65 8.24 5.89
CA LYS A 13 10.51 7.29 5.78
C LYS A 13 10.62 6.13 6.77
N LEU A 14 11.81 5.51 6.87
CA LEU A 14 12.02 4.39 7.79
C LEU A 14 11.90 4.82 9.27
N GLU A 15 12.30 6.05 9.61
CA GLU A 15 12.15 6.59 10.97
C GLU A 15 10.66 6.77 11.32
N LEU A 16 9.88 7.33 10.40
CA LEU A 16 8.44 7.48 10.57
C LEU A 16 7.72 6.13 10.68
N ILE A 17 8.07 5.18 9.82
CA ILE A 17 7.49 3.83 9.84
C ILE A 17 7.87 3.11 11.14
N ALA A 18 9.13 3.21 11.59
CA ALA A 18 9.57 2.58 12.84
C ALA A 18 8.84 3.13 14.07
N ALA A 19 8.50 4.42 14.10
CA ALA A 19 7.70 5.00 15.17
C ALA A 19 6.23 4.58 15.12
N TRP A 20 5.70 4.30 13.92
CA TRP A 20 4.28 4.01 13.69
C TRP A 20 3.92 2.53 13.80
N LEU A 21 4.81 1.63 13.34
CA LEU A 21 4.54 0.18 13.30
C LEU A 21 4.09 -0.42 14.64
N PRO A 22 4.70 -0.11 15.80
CA PRO A 22 4.28 -0.68 17.09
C PRO A 22 2.83 -0.37 17.48
N SER A 23 2.21 0.65 16.88
CA SER A 23 0.81 0.99 17.14
C SER A 23 -0.19 0.12 16.35
N LYS A 24 0.29 -0.78 15.48
CA LYS A 24 -0.54 -1.55 14.55
C LYS A 24 -0.79 -2.96 15.09
N PRO A 25 -2.03 -3.49 15.03
CA PRO A 25 -2.35 -4.79 15.62
C PRO A 25 -1.73 -5.98 14.86
N TRP A 26 -1.34 -5.78 13.59
CA TRP A 26 -0.66 -6.79 12.77
C TRP A 26 0.87 -6.79 12.93
N TYR A 27 1.45 -5.82 13.66
CA TYR A 27 2.89 -5.75 13.89
C TYR A 27 3.37 -6.86 14.84
N ARG A 28 4.48 -7.51 14.50
CA ARG A 28 5.00 -8.71 15.19
C ARG A 28 6.38 -8.53 15.81
N GLY A 29 6.99 -7.37 15.65
CA GLY A 29 8.33 -7.11 16.17
C GLY A 29 8.29 -6.54 17.59
N THR A 30 9.33 -5.79 17.93
CA THR A 30 9.53 -5.21 19.26
C THR A 30 9.18 -3.72 19.27
N ASP A 31 9.17 -3.07 20.44
CA ASP A 31 8.95 -1.62 20.53
C ASP A 31 10.05 -0.77 19.83
N ALA A 32 11.14 -1.39 19.36
CA ALA A 32 12.22 -0.74 18.64
C ALA A 32 12.51 -1.44 17.29
N PRO A 33 11.70 -1.19 16.24
CA PRO A 33 11.86 -1.82 14.94
C PRO A 33 13.23 -1.51 14.29
N LEU A 34 13.85 -2.51 13.66
CA LEU A 34 15.09 -2.37 12.89
C LEU A 34 14.78 -2.57 11.42
N LEU A 35 14.37 -1.47 10.77
CA LEU A 35 13.81 -1.50 9.43
C LEU A 35 14.85 -1.32 8.33
N ALA A 36 14.76 -2.15 7.30
CA ALA A 36 15.41 -1.95 6.01
C ALA A 36 14.37 -1.92 4.88
N LYS A 37 14.54 -1.04 3.89
CA LYS A 37 13.71 -1.06 2.68
C LYS A 37 14.05 -2.31 1.87
N ALA A 38 13.02 -3.09 1.54
CA ALA A 38 13.16 -4.39 0.87
C ALA A 38 12.55 -4.43 -0.53
N GLY A 39 11.73 -3.46 -0.90
CA GLY A 39 11.03 -3.48 -2.18
C GLY A 39 9.87 -2.51 -2.23
N GLY A 40 9.02 -2.71 -3.22
CA GLY A 40 7.85 -1.88 -3.43
C GLY A 40 7.71 -1.34 -4.85
N PHE A 41 6.59 -0.68 -5.10
CA PHE A 41 6.27 0.00 -6.35
C PHE A 41 5.52 1.30 -6.06
N ARG A 42 5.25 2.08 -7.11
CA ARG A 42 4.49 3.33 -7.04
C ARG A 42 3.27 3.29 -7.93
N LEU A 43 2.31 4.14 -7.62
CA LEU A 43 1.24 4.50 -8.55
C LEU A 43 1.29 6.00 -8.82
N ASP A 44 0.77 6.38 -9.97
CA ASP A 44 0.63 7.78 -10.34
C ASP A 44 -0.75 8.28 -9.91
N ASP A 45 -0.77 9.42 -9.23
CA ASP A 45 -1.99 10.22 -9.09
C ASP A 45 -2.33 10.87 -10.44
N PRO A 46 -3.56 10.68 -10.97
CA PRO A 46 -4.03 11.33 -12.19
C PRO A 46 -3.91 12.86 -12.15
N GLU A 47 -4.16 13.47 -10.99
CA GLU A 47 -4.09 14.92 -10.81
C GLU A 47 -2.66 15.39 -10.50
N GLY A 48 -1.76 14.47 -10.14
CA GLY A 48 -0.34 14.75 -9.88
C GLY A 48 -0.05 15.44 -8.53
N GLU A 49 -1.00 15.48 -7.62
CA GLU A 49 -0.92 16.18 -6.33
C GLU A 49 -0.46 15.27 -5.18
N VAL A 50 -0.73 13.98 -5.28
CA VAL A 50 -0.45 12.97 -4.25
C VAL A 50 0.64 12.01 -4.71
N GLY A 51 1.70 11.88 -3.92
CA GLY A 51 2.65 10.78 -4.12
C GLY A 51 2.06 9.48 -3.58
N ILE A 52 2.11 8.38 -4.35
CA ILE A 52 1.60 7.07 -3.94
C ILE A 52 2.73 6.05 -3.99
N GLU A 53 3.02 5.38 -2.87
CA GLU A 53 4.06 4.35 -2.78
C GLU A 53 3.55 3.15 -1.98
N PHE A 54 3.86 1.95 -2.46
CA PHE A 54 3.69 0.69 -1.74
C PHE A 54 5.08 0.21 -1.34
N MET A 55 5.53 0.52 -0.13
CA MET A 55 6.88 0.17 0.32
C MET A 55 6.86 -1.18 1.04
N VAL A 56 7.82 -2.04 0.73
CA VAL A 56 8.13 -3.19 1.60
C VAL A 56 9.27 -2.82 2.52
N VAL A 57 9.08 -3.04 3.82
CA VAL A 57 10.13 -2.93 4.84
C VAL A 57 10.31 -4.27 5.54
N THR A 58 11.55 -4.68 5.76
CA THR A 58 11.87 -5.84 6.59
C THR A 58 12.30 -5.35 7.96
N ASP A 59 11.65 -5.86 9.00
CA ASP A 59 12.06 -5.67 10.39
C ASP A 59 12.89 -6.86 10.85
N THR A 60 14.09 -6.60 11.36
CA THR A 60 15.01 -7.61 11.89
C THR A 60 15.19 -7.51 13.42
N SER A 61 14.32 -6.77 14.12
CA SER A 61 14.39 -6.61 15.58
C SER A 61 13.98 -7.84 16.39
N GLY A 62 13.19 -8.76 15.81
CA GLY A 62 12.73 -9.99 16.44
C GLY A 62 13.59 -11.22 16.13
N ASP A 63 13.12 -12.39 16.59
CA ASP A 63 13.82 -13.68 16.41
C ASP A 63 13.99 -14.09 14.93
N ALA A 64 13.06 -13.65 14.07
CA ALA A 64 13.09 -13.87 12.63
C ALA A 64 12.70 -12.57 11.89
N PRO A 65 13.26 -12.30 10.70
CA PRO A 65 12.85 -11.18 9.89
C PRO A 65 11.37 -11.25 9.51
N VAL A 66 10.67 -10.11 9.58
CA VAL A 66 9.27 -9.98 9.14
C VAL A 66 9.16 -8.89 8.09
N ASP A 67 8.55 -9.22 6.96
CA ASP A 67 8.33 -8.29 5.85
C ASP A 67 6.94 -7.65 5.97
N TYR A 68 6.90 -6.33 5.96
CA TYR A 68 5.67 -5.54 6.04
C TYR A 68 5.43 -4.72 4.78
N LEU A 69 4.18 -4.70 4.32
CA LEU A 69 3.72 -3.79 3.28
C LEU A 69 3.17 -2.50 3.91
N VAL A 70 3.73 -1.36 3.50
CA VAL A 70 3.33 -0.03 3.94
C VAL A 70 2.89 0.81 2.73
N PRO A 71 1.62 0.74 2.33
CA PRO A 71 1.00 1.71 1.41
C PRO A 71 1.03 3.10 2.03
N MET A 72 1.59 4.08 1.32
CA MET A 72 1.74 5.45 1.79
C MET A 72 1.24 6.45 0.75
N THR A 73 0.60 7.50 1.23
CA THR A 73 0.40 8.72 0.46
C THR A 73 1.21 9.89 1.01
N TYR A 74 1.69 10.75 0.11
CA TYR A 74 2.45 11.97 0.42
C TYR A 74 1.65 13.19 -0.03
N ARG A 75 1.11 13.96 0.92
CA ARG A 75 0.30 15.16 0.64
C ARG A 75 1.03 16.44 1.01
N GLY A 76 0.77 17.50 0.25
CA GLY A 76 1.29 18.86 0.53
C GLY A 76 0.50 19.64 1.59
N ALA A 77 -0.60 19.07 2.09
CA ALA A 77 -1.46 19.63 3.13
C ALA A 77 -2.11 18.48 3.94
N PRO A 78 -2.55 18.73 5.19
CA PRO A 78 -3.24 17.72 5.98
C PRO A 78 -4.57 17.32 5.33
N LEU A 79 -4.93 16.05 5.43
CA LEU A 79 -6.18 15.47 4.97
C LEU A 79 -7.04 15.06 6.18
N ALA A 80 -8.09 15.82 6.47
CA ALA A 80 -8.96 15.58 7.63
C ALA A 80 -9.67 14.21 7.58
N SER A 81 -10.05 13.75 6.39
CA SER A 81 -10.72 12.44 6.23
C SER A 81 -9.81 11.24 6.50
N ALA A 82 -8.49 11.45 6.64
CA ALA A 82 -7.50 10.40 6.84
C ALA A 82 -6.71 10.59 8.14
N GLU A 83 -7.21 11.37 9.10
CA GLU A 83 -6.50 11.70 10.34
C GLU A 83 -6.04 10.45 11.11
N ASP A 84 -6.90 9.44 11.20
CA ASP A 84 -6.61 8.14 11.84
C ASP A 84 -5.46 7.36 11.16
N GLY A 85 -5.15 7.70 9.91
CA GLY A 85 -4.09 7.11 9.12
C GLY A 85 -2.77 7.88 9.15
N LEU A 86 -2.64 8.99 9.90
CA LEU A 86 -1.41 9.78 9.87
C LEU A 86 -0.22 8.99 10.44
N ILE A 87 0.77 8.70 9.60
CA ILE A 87 2.05 8.11 10.00
C ILE A 87 2.94 9.19 10.60
N GLY A 88 2.95 10.38 9.98
CA GLY A 88 3.66 11.54 10.49
C GLY A 88 3.88 12.62 9.44
N THR A 89 4.73 13.60 9.77
CA THR A 89 5.12 14.66 8.83
C THR A 89 6.62 14.67 8.60
N SER A 90 7.04 15.01 7.39
CA SER A 90 8.46 15.08 7.00
C SER A 90 8.72 16.34 6.17
N GLU A 91 9.86 17.00 6.41
CA GLU A 91 10.35 18.07 5.57
C GLU A 91 11.11 17.49 4.37
N HIS A 92 10.56 17.69 3.16
CA HIS A 92 11.17 17.23 1.91
C HIS A 92 11.94 18.38 1.25
N GLY A 93 13.24 18.19 0.97
CA GLY A 93 14.12 19.29 0.54
C GLY A 93 13.73 20.02 -0.76
N VAL A 94 12.85 19.44 -1.59
CA VAL A 94 12.31 20.09 -2.80
C VAL A 94 10.84 20.50 -2.67
N LEU A 95 10.07 19.74 -1.87
CA LEU A 95 8.62 19.84 -1.87
C LEU A 95 8.10 20.51 -0.58
N GLY A 96 8.99 20.89 0.35
CA GLY A 96 8.62 21.39 1.67
C GLY A 96 7.97 20.31 2.53
N ARG A 97 7.20 20.74 3.53
CA ARG A 97 6.51 19.84 4.45
C ARG A 97 5.54 18.90 3.73
N ARG A 98 5.58 17.63 4.13
CA ARG A 98 4.71 16.57 3.63
C ARG A 98 4.03 15.86 4.78
N TRP A 99 2.74 15.59 4.60
CA TRP A 99 1.95 14.73 5.48
C TRP A 99 1.92 13.34 4.87
N ILE A 100 2.33 12.36 5.66
CA ILE A 100 2.49 10.97 5.23
C ILE A 100 1.43 10.16 5.93
N TYR A 101 0.54 9.55 5.15
CA TYR A 101 -0.57 8.75 5.65
C TYR A 101 -0.37 7.29 5.27
N ASP A 102 -0.90 6.40 6.10
CA ASP A 102 -1.26 5.05 5.72
C ASP A 102 -2.35 5.15 4.66
N GLY A 103 -2.00 4.80 3.42
CA GLY A 103 -2.83 5.15 2.28
C GLY A 103 -4.12 4.34 2.19
N THR A 104 -4.36 3.35 3.06
CA THR A 104 -5.68 2.73 3.22
C THR A 104 -6.75 3.71 3.70
N HIS A 105 -6.36 4.82 4.32
CA HIS A 105 -7.25 5.90 4.73
C HIS A 105 -7.36 7.02 3.66
N ASP A 106 -6.63 6.91 2.54
CA ASP A 106 -6.57 7.93 1.51
C ASP A 106 -7.29 7.47 0.23
N GLY A 107 -8.34 8.21 -0.14
CA GLY A 107 -9.14 7.90 -1.33
C GLY A 107 -8.32 7.80 -2.62
N VAL A 108 -7.26 8.61 -2.76
CA VAL A 108 -6.44 8.59 -3.98
C VAL A 108 -5.68 7.27 -4.10
N LEU A 109 -5.14 6.72 -3.00
CA LEU A 109 -4.46 5.42 -3.06
C LEU A 109 -5.46 4.30 -3.31
N VAL A 110 -6.61 4.30 -2.61
CA VAL A 110 -7.66 3.29 -2.77
C VAL A 110 -8.16 3.26 -4.22
N GLU A 111 -8.45 4.41 -4.82
CA GLU A 111 -8.90 4.52 -6.20
C GLU A 111 -7.83 4.10 -7.21
N GLN A 112 -6.56 4.46 -7.00
CA GLN A 112 -5.49 4.01 -7.89
C GLN A 112 -5.20 2.52 -7.76
N LEU A 113 -5.33 1.93 -6.57
CA LEU A 113 -5.20 0.48 -6.40
C LEU A 113 -6.35 -0.27 -7.09
N LEU A 114 -7.59 0.22 -6.99
CA LEU A 114 -8.73 -0.30 -7.74
C LEU A 114 -8.54 -0.14 -9.25
N ALA A 115 -7.96 0.97 -9.70
CA ALA A 115 -7.61 1.17 -11.11
C ALA A 115 -6.53 0.19 -11.58
N LEU A 116 -5.51 -0.11 -10.76
CA LEU A 116 -4.47 -1.09 -11.07
C LEU A 116 -5.09 -2.48 -11.21
N LEU A 117 -5.91 -2.90 -10.25
CA LEU A 117 -6.62 -4.18 -10.28
C LEU A 117 -7.55 -4.31 -11.49
N ALA A 118 -8.11 -3.20 -11.98
CA ALA A 118 -8.94 -3.15 -13.17
C ALA A 118 -8.15 -2.97 -14.49
N GLY A 119 -6.81 -2.96 -14.44
CA GLY A 119 -5.96 -2.76 -15.61
C GLY A 119 -6.03 -1.36 -16.24
N ARG A 120 -6.51 -0.36 -15.49
CA ARG A 120 -6.67 1.03 -15.95
C ARG A 120 -5.46 1.93 -15.68
N THR A 121 -4.52 1.45 -14.88
CA THR A 121 -3.22 2.10 -14.63
C THR A 121 -2.15 1.02 -14.53
N THR A 122 -0.88 1.44 -14.43
CA THR A 122 0.27 0.53 -14.38
C THR A 122 1.15 0.91 -13.19
N ALA A 123 1.63 -0.09 -12.46
CA ALA A 123 2.62 0.10 -11.41
C ALA A 123 3.91 0.69 -11.99
N GLN A 124 4.47 1.66 -11.28
CA GLN A 124 5.69 2.36 -11.65
C GLN A 124 6.85 1.91 -10.76
N ASP A 125 8.04 1.87 -11.34
CA ASP A 125 9.29 1.59 -10.65
C ASP A 125 9.51 2.61 -9.52
N GLN A 126 9.84 2.09 -8.35
CA GLN A 126 10.01 2.90 -7.15
C GLN A 126 11.29 3.75 -7.13
N ASN A 127 12.22 3.53 -8.06
CA ASN A 127 13.52 4.20 -8.15
C ASN A 127 13.69 5.06 -9.42
N THR A 128 12.82 4.87 -10.42
CA THR A 128 12.91 5.47 -11.75
C THR A 128 11.60 6.10 -12.15
N SER A 129 11.59 7.41 -12.41
CA SER A 129 10.37 8.12 -12.82
C SER A 129 9.91 7.72 -14.21
N GLY A 130 8.61 7.47 -14.36
CA GLY A 130 7.98 7.15 -15.66
C GLY A 130 8.37 5.80 -16.25
N ALA A 131 8.95 4.91 -15.45
CA ALA A 131 9.26 3.55 -15.86
C ALA A 131 8.23 2.61 -15.20
N PRO A 132 7.48 1.79 -15.96
CA PRO A 132 6.69 0.72 -15.40
C PRO A 132 7.54 -0.26 -14.58
N ASP A 133 6.99 -0.80 -13.50
CA ASP A 133 7.61 -1.90 -12.75
C ASP A 133 7.13 -3.24 -13.34
N PRO A 134 7.99 -3.97 -14.10
CA PRO A 134 7.59 -5.22 -14.73
C PRO A 134 7.45 -6.38 -13.74
N THR A 135 7.78 -6.18 -12.47
CA THR A 135 7.70 -7.22 -11.43
C THR A 135 6.35 -7.23 -10.70
N VAL A 136 5.49 -6.25 -10.97
CA VAL A 136 4.13 -6.19 -10.43
C VAL A 136 3.17 -6.92 -11.38
N GLU A 137 2.53 -7.96 -10.88
CA GLU A 137 1.56 -8.77 -11.61
C GLU A 137 0.13 -8.47 -11.11
N VAL A 138 -0.79 -8.27 -12.04
CA VAL A 138 -2.23 -8.22 -11.73
C VAL A 138 -2.88 -9.49 -12.25
N ARG A 139 -3.47 -10.26 -11.33
CA ARG A 139 -4.27 -11.45 -11.66
C ARG A 139 -5.74 -11.14 -11.46
N SER A 140 -6.57 -11.55 -12.39
CA SER A 140 -8.03 -11.43 -12.27
C SER A 140 -8.67 -12.81 -12.38
N GLU A 141 -9.60 -13.08 -11.49
CA GLU A 141 -10.44 -14.28 -11.54
C GLU A 141 -11.91 -13.84 -11.68
N GLY A 142 -12.72 -14.67 -12.36
CA GLY A 142 -14.14 -14.39 -12.55
C GLY A 142 -14.43 -13.13 -13.39
N PRO A 143 -15.49 -12.35 -13.08
CA PRO A 143 -15.93 -11.22 -13.90
C PRO A 143 -15.02 -9.98 -13.83
N GLY A 144 -13.96 -10.02 -13.01
CA GLY A 144 -13.05 -8.90 -12.79
C GLY A 144 -13.59 -7.83 -11.84
N VAL A 145 -12.88 -6.70 -11.75
CA VAL A 145 -13.19 -5.60 -10.82
C VAL A 145 -14.46 -4.85 -11.27
N PRO A 146 -15.50 -4.74 -10.41
CA PRO A 146 -16.69 -3.94 -10.71
C PRO A 146 -16.36 -2.48 -11.04
N HIS A 147 -17.14 -1.89 -11.96
CA HIS A 147 -17.02 -0.47 -12.28
C HIS A 147 -17.59 0.41 -11.16
N GLY A 148 -17.05 1.62 -11.04
CA GLY A 148 -17.60 2.66 -10.15
C GLY A 148 -17.28 2.48 -8.67
N LEU A 149 -16.47 1.50 -8.28
CA LEU A 149 -15.99 1.37 -6.90
C LEU A 149 -15.11 2.56 -6.51
N THR A 150 -15.42 3.17 -5.36
CA THR A 150 -14.64 4.22 -4.70
C THR A 150 -14.49 3.88 -3.21
N GLY A 151 -13.67 4.64 -2.51
CA GLY A 151 -13.42 4.52 -1.07
C GLY A 151 -12.38 5.55 -0.60
N PRO A 152 -11.81 5.35 0.59
CA PRO A 152 -12.15 4.31 1.56
C PRO A 152 -13.52 4.56 2.22
N GLY A 153 -14.24 3.47 2.50
CA GLY A 153 -15.29 3.46 3.52
C GLY A 153 -14.68 3.18 4.90
N THR A 154 -15.17 2.13 5.56
CA THR A 154 -14.59 1.59 6.79
C THR A 154 -13.22 0.97 6.53
N VAL A 155 -12.25 1.33 7.37
CA VAL A 155 -10.90 0.75 7.38
C VAL A 155 -10.74 -0.06 8.68
N THR A 156 -10.42 -1.34 8.56
CA THR A 156 -10.28 -2.26 9.70
C THR A 156 -8.97 -3.04 9.58
N ASP A 157 -8.12 -2.93 10.59
CA ASP A 157 -6.93 -3.78 10.70
C ASP A 157 -7.30 -5.16 11.26
N THR A 158 -6.68 -6.20 10.72
CA THR A 158 -6.72 -7.57 11.24
C THR A 158 -5.35 -8.01 11.74
N GLU A 159 -5.22 -9.30 12.00
CA GLU A 159 -3.98 -9.93 12.42
C GLU A 159 -2.81 -9.77 11.41
N ASP A 160 -3.09 -9.75 10.11
CA ASP A 160 -2.07 -9.72 9.05
C ASP A 160 -2.42 -8.83 7.85
N ALA A 161 -3.53 -8.10 7.90
CA ALA A 161 -4.01 -7.27 6.80
C ALA A 161 -4.73 -5.99 7.28
N THR A 162 -5.03 -5.11 6.32
CA THR A 162 -6.02 -4.04 6.47
C THR A 162 -7.11 -4.22 5.43
N LEU A 163 -8.35 -4.14 5.87
CA LEU A 163 -9.55 -4.30 5.05
C LEU A 163 -10.17 -2.92 4.85
N VAL A 164 -10.43 -2.57 3.61
CA VAL A 164 -11.08 -1.31 3.22
C VAL A 164 -12.38 -1.63 2.51
N THR A 165 -13.49 -1.16 3.04
CA THR A 165 -14.76 -1.25 2.31
C THR A 165 -14.77 -0.28 1.15
N VAL A 166 -15.17 -0.75 -0.03
CA VAL A 166 -15.30 0.04 -1.25
C VAL A 166 -16.65 -0.22 -1.90
N GLY A 167 -17.25 0.80 -2.51
CA GLY A 167 -18.59 0.71 -3.05
C GLY A 167 -18.89 1.76 -4.12
N PRO A 168 -20.01 1.62 -4.84
CA PRO A 168 -20.43 2.60 -5.83
C PRO A 168 -20.79 3.94 -5.19
N VAL A 169 -20.43 5.04 -5.87
CA VAL A 169 -20.89 6.39 -5.49
C VAL A 169 -22.43 6.43 -5.50
N ALA A 170 -23.03 6.84 -4.39
CA ALA A 170 -24.47 7.14 -4.25
C ALA A 170 -25.46 5.95 -4.37
N GLN A 171 -25.02 4.70 -4.27
CA GLN A 171 -25.91 3.54 -4.16
C GLN A 171 -25.64 2.75 -2.88
N GLU A 172 -26.71 2.24 -2.24
CA GLU A 172 -26.65 1.10 -1.31
C GLU A 172 -26.35 -0.18 -2.11
N GLY A 173 -25.20 -0.21 -2.80
CA GLY A 173 -24.72 -1.34 -3.57
C GLY A 173 -23.93 -2.30 -2.69
N PRO A 174 -23.70 -3.55 -3.13
CA PRO A 174 -22.86 -4.48 -2.39
C PRO A 174 -21.46 -3.88 -2.25
N VAL A 175 -21.05 -3.77 -0.99
CA VAL A 175 -19.69 -3.38 -0.63
C VAL A 175 -18.76 -4.50 -1.10
N SER A 176 -17.65 -4.13 -1.73
CA SER A 176 -16.52 -5.03 -1.90
C SER A 176 -15.50 -4.73 -0.82
N THR A 177 -14.69 -5.71 -0.47
CA THR A 177 -13.58 -5.54 0.47
C THR A 177 -12.28 -5.53 -0.31
N LEU A 178 -11.57 -4.42 -0.25
CA LEU A 178 -10.19 -4.30 -0.70
C LEU A 178 -9.28 -4.64 0.48
N THR A 179 -8.56 -5.75 0.38
CA THR A 179 -7.66 -6.24 1.43
C THR A 179 -6.22 -5.96 1.03
N LEU A 180 -5.45 -5.33 1.91
CA LEU A 180 -4.01 -5.11 1.76
C LEU A 180 -3.27 -6.01 2.76
N CYS A 181 -2.41 -6.90 2.25
CA CYS A 181 -1.62 -7.83 3.06
C CYS A 181 -0.50 -7.06 3.76
N ARG A 182 -0.63 -6.85 5.07
CA ARG A 182 0.32 -6.06 5.87
C ARG A 182 1.53 -6.88 6.27
N VAL A 183 1.33 -8.15 6.61
CA VAL A 183 2.43 -9.11 6.85
C VAL A 183 2.59 -9.94 5.59
N LEU A 184 3.70 -9.75 4.88
CA LEU A 184 3.94 -10.43 3.61
C LEU A 184 4.46 -11.85 3.86
N ARG A 185 3.88 -12.80 3.12
CA ARG A 185 4.34 -14.18 3.07
C ARG A 185 4.70 -14.50 1.63
N PRO A 186 5.91 -15.00 1.36
CA PRO A 186 6.26 -15.43 0.01
C PRO A 186 5.43 -16.66 -0.36
N GLY A 187 4.99 -16.71 -1.61
CA GLY A 187 4.21 -17.83 -2.11
C GLY A 187 3.24 -17.44 -3.22
N PRO A 188 2.61 -18.44 -3.84
CA PRO A 188 1.54 -18.18 -4.79
C PRO A 188 0.38 -17.48 -4.09
N ALA A 189 -0.36 -16.65 -4.85
CA ALA A 189 -1.66 -16.19 -4.37
C ALA A 189 -2.59 -17.41 -4.21
N PRO A 190 -3.50 -17.38 -3.21
CA PRO A 190 -4.57 -18.37 -3.12
C PRO A 190 -5.40 -18.38 -4.41
N GLU A 191 -5.83 -19.57 -4.84
CA GLU A 191 -6.69 -19.74 -6.02
C GLU A 191 -8.11 -20.10 -5.57
N GLY A 192 -9.13 -19.60 -6.27
CA GLY A 192 -10.52 -20.04 -6.08
C GLY A 192 -11.20 -19.56 -4.80
N ASP A 193 -10.68 -18.53 -4.13
CA ASP A 193 -11.31 -17.90 -2.96
C ASP A 193 -12.35 -16.82 -3.33
N GLY A 194 -12.62 -16.64 -4.64
CA GLY A 194 -13.59 -15.68 -5.14
C GLY A 194 -13.09 -14.24 -5.26
N ALA A 195 -11.78 -13.99 -5.16
CA ALA A 195 -11.21 -12.68 -5.41
C ALA A 195 -11.42 -12.24 -6.88
N ALA A 196 -12.01 -11.06 -7.08
CA ALA A 196 -12.19 -10.44 -8.39
C ALA A 196 -10.86 -10.00 -9.03
N GLY A 197 -9.84 -9.73 -8.20
CA GLY A 197 -8.50 -9.41 -8.67
C GLY A 197 -7.48 -9.35 -7.55
N ARG A 198 -6.20 -9.48 -7.91
CA ARG A 198 -5.06 -9.46 -7.01
C ARG A 198 -3.89 -8.71 -7.60
N VAL A 199 -3.13 -8.06 -6.73
CA VAL A 199 -1.79 -7.53 -7.02
C VAL A 199 -0.76 -8.44 -6.36
N LEU A 200 0.18 -8.94 -7.13
CA LEU A 200 1.38 -9.62 -6.64
C LEU A 200 2.60 -8.79 -7.01
N ALA A 201 3.61 -8.79 -6.14
CA ALA A 201 4.85 -8.07 -6.39
C ALA A 201 6.03 -8.76 -5.71
N GLY A 202 7.24 -8.44 -6.17
CA GLY A 202 8.49 -8.95 -5.61
C GLY A 202 9.13 -8.03 -4.58
N TRP A 203 9.89 -8.62 -3.65
CA TRP A 203 10.76 -7.91 -2.71
C TRP A 203 12.03 -8.72 -2.44
N SER A 204 13.01 -8.11 -1.77
CA SER A 204 14.27 -8.74 -1.41
C SER A 204 14.30 -9.11 0.07
N ALA A 205 14.62 -10.36 0.37
CA ALA A 205 14.91 -10.79 1.74
C ALA A 205 16.28 -10.26 2.21
N PRO A 206 16.60 -10.30 3.52
CA PRO A 206 17.88 -9.82 4.06
C PRO A 206 19.12 -10.48 3.46
N ASP A 207 19.02 -11.72 2.98
CA ASP A 207 20.09 -12.45 2.30
C ASP A 207 20.25 -12.08 0.81
N GLY A 208 19.42 -11.17 0.31
CA GLY A 208 19.38 -10.72 -1.08
C GLY A 208 18.55 -11.64 -2.00
N SER A 209 17.99 -12.73 -1.49
CA SER A 209 17.08 -13.59 -2.28
C SER A 209 15.82 -12.82 -2.66
N ARG A 210 15.31 -13.09 -3.88
CA ARG A 210 14.05 -12.50 -4.35
C ARG A 210 12.87 -13.31 -3.84
N GLN A 211 11.95 -12.62 -3.19
CA GLN A 211 10.65 -13.10 -2.74
C GLN A 211 9.55 -12.55 -3.64
N HIS A 212 8.40 -13.20 -3.64
CA HIS A 212 7.22 -12.78 -4.41
C HIS A 212 5.95 -13.30 -3.74
N GLY A 213 4.87 -12.53 -3.79
CA GLY A 213 3.62 -12.87 -3.11
C GLY A 213 2.54 -11.79 -3.25
N PRO A 214 1.35 -12.04 -2.67
CA PRO A 214 0.22 -11.14 -2.75
C PRO A 214 0.43 -9.88 -1.90
N PHE A 215 0.14 -8.72 -2.48
CA PHE A 215 0.14 -7.41 -1.79
C PHE A 215 -1.28 -6.95 -1.48
N ALA A 216 -2.21 -7.16 -2.41
CA ALA A 216 -3.60 -6.77 -2.23
C ALA A 216 -4.54 -7.65 -3.05
N HIS A 217 -5.80 -7.73 -2.64
CA HIS A 217 -6.87 -8.34 -3.42
C HIS A 217 -8.21 -7.67 -3.18
N LEU A 218 -9.12 -7.82 -4.14
CA LEU A 218 -10.50 -7.37 -4.04
C LEU A 218 -11.42 -8.57 -4.07
N ALA A 219 -12.33 -8.67 -3.10
CA ALA A 219 -13.39 -9.68 -3.06
C ALA A 219 -14.74 -9.01 -2.78
N ALA A 220 -15.84 -9.68 -3.15
CA ALA A 220 -17.16 -9.25 -2.70
C ALA A 220 -17.25 -9.38 -1.18
N SER A 221 -17.84 -8.41 -0.47
CA SER A 221 -18.03 -8.57 0.97
C SER A 221 -19.02 -9.71 1.24
N GLU A 222 -18.71 -10.56 2.20
CA GLU A 222 -19.65 -11.55 2.72
C GLU A 222 -20.85 -10.79 3.33
N ARG A 223 -22.07 -11.19 2.95
CA ARG A 223 -23.32 -10.58 3.44
C ARG A 223 -23.68 -11.07 4.84
#